data_AF-A0A6P4XPZ4-F1
#
_entry.id   AF-A0A6P4XPZ4-F1
#
_cell.length_a   1.000
_cell.length_b   1.000
_cell.length_c   1.000
_cell.angle_alpha   90.00
_cell.angle_beta   90.00
_cell.angle_gamma   90.00
#
_symmetry.space_group_name_H-M   'P 1'
#
loop_
_entity.id
_entity.type
_entity.pdbx_description
1 polymer ?
#
loop_
_entity_poly.entity_id
_entity_poly.type
_entity_poly.pdbx_seq_one_letter_code
_entity_poly.pdbx_strand_id
1 'polypeptide(L)'
;MRRTAELKAGRRYAKVLYTYIPREENELPLEVDDIIEVLEGEDGGWCLGYLRGRIGLFPSNYVKFIAERKVPALRQAVELEERQMKRSV
;
A
#
# COMPACT_ATOMS: atom_id res chain seq x y z
N MET A 1 24.99 -25.67 3.87
CA MET A 1 24.56 -24.42 4.55
C MET A 1 23.46 -23.79 3.71
N ARG A 2 22.18 -23.91 4.11
CA ARG A 2 21.04 -23.31 3.40
C ARG A 2 20.47 -22.20 4.28
N ARG A 3 20.91 -20.94 4.10
CA ARG A 3 20.26 -19.79 4.73
C ARG A 3 20.62 -18.48 4.04
N THR A 4 20.34 -18.41 2.76
CA THR A 4 20.26 -17.15 2.00
C THR A 4 19.07 -17.24 1.04
N ALA A 5 17.91 -17.65 1.56
CA ALA A 5 16.67 -17.55 0.81
C ALA A 5 16.14 -16.12 0.95
N GLU A 6 15.99 -15.44 -0.19
CA GLU A 6 15.05 -14.33 -0.43
C GLU A 6 15.38 -12.92 0.09
N LEU A 7 16.49 -12.35 -0.38
CA LEU A 7 16.57 -10.89 -0.64
C LEU A 7 16.03 -10.54 -2.04
N LYS A 8 14.99 -11.25 -2.49
CA LYS A 8 14.29 -11.04 -3.78
C LYS A 8 12.77 -10.89 -3.60
N ALA A 9 12.31 -10.49 -2.41
CA ALA A 9 10.97 -9.93 -2.29
C ALA A 9 11.02 -8.55 -2.96
N GLY A 10 10.72 -8.49 -4.26
CA GLY A 10 10.52 -7.23 -4.98
C GLY A 10 9.56 -6.34 -4.19
N ARG A 11 9.71 -5.01 -4.28
CA ARG A 11 8.91 -4.10 -3.47
C ARG A 11 7.43 -4.42 -3.66
N ARG A 12 6.76 -4.77 -2.57
CA ARG A 12 5.35 -5.12 -2.59
C ARG A 12 4.56 -3.87 -2.26
N TYR A 13 3.46 -3.68 -2.97
CA TYR A 13 2.57 -2.57 -2.73
C TYR A 13 1.17 -3.09 -2.48
N ALA A 14 0.38 -2.35 -1.72
CA ALA A 14 -1.02 -2.65 -1.51
C ALA A 14 -1.85 -1.40 -1.77
N LYS A 15 -2.95 -1.56 -2.49
CA LYS A 15 -3.94 -0.52 -2.70
C LYS A 15 -5.01 -0.63 -1.62
N VAL A 16 -5.27 0.45 -0.90
CA VAL A 16 -6.34 0.50 0.09
C VAL A 16 -7.69 0.45 -0.61
N LEU A 17 -8.55 -0.46 -0.17
CA LEU A 17 -9.93 -0.61 -0.67
C LEU A 17 -10.95 0.02 0.28
N TYR A 18 -10.62 0.12 1.56
CA TYR A 18 -11.51 0.63 2.60
C TYR A 18 -10.76 1.53 3.57
N THR A 19 -11.38 2.61 4.00
CA THR A 19 -10.80 3.50 5.02
C THR A 19 -10.65 2.79 6.36
N TYR A 20 -9.55 3.06 7.07
CA TYR A 20 -9.31 2.54 8.40
C TYR A 20 -8.79 3.66 9.31
N ILE A 21 -9.44 3.80 10.47
CA ILE A 21 -9.05 4.76 11.51
C ILE A 21 -8.16 4.00 12.51
N PRO A 22 -6.90 4.42 12.69
CA PRO A 22 -5.98 3.83 13.67
C PRO A 22 -6.56 3.84 15.06
N ARG A 23 -6.40 2.73 15.79
CA ARG A 23 -6.74 2.62 17.20
C ARG A 23 -5.53 2.90 18.08
N GLU A 24 -4.36 2.46 17.63
CA GLU A 24 -3.09 2.62 18.31
C GLU A 24 -2.14 3.52 17.50
N GLU A 25 -1.16 4.12 18.18
CA GLU A 25 -0.20 5.06 17.57
C GLU A 25 0.76 4.40 16.56
N ASN A 26 0.93 3.08 16.64
CA ASN A 26 1.75 2.29 15.73
C ASN A 26 0.97 1.80 14.50
N GLU A 27 -0.30 2.17 14.33
CA GLU A 27 -1.13 1.80 13.19
C GLU A 27 -1.16 2.90 12.11
N LEU A 28 -1.32 2.50 10.84
CA LEU A 28 -1.42 3.44 9.72
C LEU A 28 -2.87 3.85 9.45
N PRO A 29 -3.15 5.17 9.30
CA PRO A 29 -4.42 5.62 8.78
C PRO A 29 -4.54 5.25 7.31
N LEU A 30 -5.64 4.61 6.92
CA LEU A 30 -5.87 4.19 5.55
C LEU A 30 -6.97 5.02 4.91
N GLU A 31 -6.73 5.56 3.72
CA GLU A 31 -7.75 6.17 2.87
C GLU A 31 -7.91 5.37 1.57
N VAL A 32 -9.13 5.29 1.04
CA VAL A 32 -9.40 4.55 -0.21
C VAL A 32 -8.49 5.09 -1.33
N ASP A 33 -7.98 4.16 -2.15
CA ASP A 33 -7.03 4.43 -3.22
C ASP A 33 -5.58 4.76 -2.80
N ASP A 34 -5.28 4.84 -1.49
CA ASP A 34 -3.89 4.96 -1.04
C ASP A 34 -3.05 3.74 -1.47
N ILE A 35 -1.78 4.00 -1.75
CA ILE A 35 -0.80 2.97 -2.09
C ILE A 35 0.21 2.86 -0.96
N ILE A 36 0.17 1.73 -0.25
CA ILE A 36 1.08 1.41 0.85
C ILE A 36 2.24 0.59 0.30
N GLU A 37 3.47 0.90 0.69
CA GLU A 37 4.61 0.02 0.49
C GLU A 37 4.63 -1.04 1.61
N VAL A 38 4.45 -2.30 1.25
CA VAL A 38 4.34 -3.42 2.19
C VAL A 38 5.74 -3.91 2.55
N LEU A 39 6.11 -3.74 3.81
CA LEU A 39 7.40 -4.16 4.34
C LEU A 39 7.33 -5.63 4.77
N GLU A 40 6.32 -6.01 5.57
CA GLU A 40 6.20 -7.37 6.16
C GLU A 40 4.74 -7.80 6.37
N GLY A 41 4.50 -9.11 6.57
CA GLY A 41 3.27 -9.62 7.22
C GLY A 41 2.10 -10.07 6.33
N GLU A 42 2.32 -10.49 5.08
CA GLU A 42 1.25 -10.92 4.15
C GLU A 42 0.41 -12.12 4.66
N ASP A 43 0.92 -12.91 5.60
CA ASP A 43 0.29 -14.15 6.09
C ASP A 43 -0.47 -14.00 7.42
N GLY A 44 -0.55 -12.78 8.00
CA GLY A 44 -0.86 -12.61 9.44
C GLY A 44 -2.07 -11.76 9.81
N GLY A 45 -2.93 -11.37 8.86
CA GLY A 45 -4.06 -10.45 9.11
C GLY A 45 -3.66 -8.98 9.35
N TRP A 46 -2.46 -8.73 9.89
CA TRP A 46 -1.84 -7.41 9.99
C TRP A 46 -0.51 -7.39 9.26
N CYS A 47 -0.28 -6.33 8.49
CA CYS A 47 0.93 -6.09 7.74
C CYS A 47 1.64 -4.84 8.25
N LEU A 48 2.97 -4.81 8.12
CA LEU A 48 3.77 -3.61 8.34
C LEU A 48 3.93 -2.88 7.01
N GLY A 49 3.59 -1.59 6.98
CA GLY A 49 3.66 -0.78 5.78
C GLY A 49 4.33 0.55 5.98
N TYR A 50 4.68 1.19 4.86
CA TYR A 50 5.07 2.59 4.79
C TYR A 50 4.05 3.37 3.96
N LEU A 51 3.50 4.43 4.56
CA LEU A 51 2.51 5.30 3.95
C LEU A 51 2.74 6.75 4.44
N ARG A 52 2.79 7.71 3.50
CA ARG A 52 2.87 9.16 3.78
C ARG A 52 3.97 9.56 4.78
N GLY A 53 5.14 8.93 4.72
CA GLY A 53 6.25 9.25 5.63
C GLY A 53 6.25 8.50 6.95
N ARG A 54 5.24 7.66 7.22
CA ARG A 54 5.11 6.89 8.47
C ARG A 54 5.20 5.40 8.20
N ILE A 55 5.80 4.68 9.15
CA ILE A 55 5.80 3.22 9.21
C ILE A 55 4.79 2.82 10.28
N GLY A 56 3.94 1.85 9.98
CA GLY A 56 2.98 1.33 10.95
C GLY A 56 2.25 0.09 10.47
N LEU A 57 1.46 -0.48 11.37
CA LEU A 57 0.66 -1.67 11.14
C LEU A 57 -0.65 -1.30 10.45
N PHE A 58 -1.10 -2.15 9.54
CA PHE A 58 -2.40 -2.01 8.90
C PHE A 58 -3.05 -3.37 8.67
N PRO A 59 -4.39 -3.45 8.71
CA PRO A 59 -5.10 -4.70 8.51
C PRO A 59 -5.10 -5.11 7.02
N SER A 60 -4.66 -6.34 6.74
CA SER A 60 -4.47 -6.82 5.36
C SER A 60 -5.79 -6.98 4.59
N ASN A 61 -6.90 -7.19 5.30
CA ASN A 61 -8.25 -7.30 4.71
C ASN A 61 -8.82 -5.97 4.23
N TYR A 62 -8.17 -4.83 4.54
CA TYR A 62 -8.58 -3.50 4.05
C TYR A 62 -7.88 -3.11 2.75
N VAL A 63 -6.95 -3.93 2.29
CA VAL A 63 -6.11 -3.63 1.13
C VAL A 63 -6.14 -4.76 0.10
N LYS A 64 -5.67 -4.45 -1.10
CA LYS A 64 -5.41 -5.41 -2.16
C LYS A 64 -3.94 -5.34 -2.56
N PHE A 65 -3.21 -6.42 -2.37
CA PHE A 65 -1.82 -6.52 -2.81
C PHE A 65 -1.72 -6.39 -4.33
N ILE A 66 -0.81 -5.54 -4.78
CA ILE A 66 -0.53 -5.25 -6.18
C ILE A 66 0.96 -5.50 -6.45
N ALA A 67 1.25 -6.13 -7.59
CA ALA A 67 2.62 -6.36 -8.02
C ALA A 67 3.29 -5.03 -8.43
N GLU A 68 4.57 -4.86 -8.08
CA GLU A 68 5.41 -3.68 -8.40
C GLU A 68 5.24 -3.19 -9.84
N ARG A 69 5.14 -4.13 -10.79
CA ARG A 69 4.95 -3.86 -12.23
C ARG A 69 3.72 -3.00 -12.57
N LYS A 70 2.72 -2.91 -11.67
CA LYS A 70 1.50 -2.12 -11.88
C LYS A 70 1.52 -0.75 -11.22
N VAL A 71 2.48 -0.47 -10.33
CA VAL A 71 2.51 0.77 -9.53
C VAL A 71 2.70 2.03 -10.39
N PRO A 72 3.61 2.05 -11.39
CA PRO A 72 3.71 3.21 -12.27
C PRO A 72 2.43 3.47 -13.06
N ALA A 73 1.74 2.41 -13.50
CA ALA A 73 0.47 2.52 -14.23
C ALA A 73 -0.67 3.04 -13.34
N LEU A 74 -0.74 2.59 -12.08
CA LEU A 74 -1.70 3.13 -11.10
C LEU A 74 -1.44 4.60 -10.80
N ARG A 75 -0.18 5.00 -10.60
CA ARG A 75 0.20 6.40 -10.38
C ARG A 75 -0.20 7.28 -11.58
N GLN A 76 0.07 6.82 -12.80
CA GLN A 76 -0.32 7.53 -14.02
C GLN A 76 -1.85 7.61 -14.20
N ALA A 77 -2.59 6.53 -13.87
CA ALA A 77 -4.05 6.54 -13.98
C ALA A 77 -4.69 7.54 -13.00
N VAL A 78 -4.22 7.59 -11.75
CA VAL A 78 -4.68 8.57 -10.75
C VAL A 78 -4.41 10.00 -11.23
N GLU A 79 -3.20 10.27 -11.74
CA GLU A 79 -2.82 11.60 -12.22
C GLU A 79 -3.62 12.03 -13.47
N LEU A 80 -3.95 11.09 -14.37
CA LEU A 80 -4.81 11.35 -15.54
C LEU A 80 -6.24 11.66 -15.12
N GLU A 81 -6.82 10.92 -14.17
CA GLU A 81 -8.17 11.20 -13.68
C GLU A 81 -8.25 12.56 -12.97
N GLU A 82 -7.28 12.89 -12.12
CA GLU A 82 -7.20 14.21 -11.47
C GLU A 82 -7.07 15.34 -12.50
N ARG A 83 -6.26 15.14 -13.54
CA ARG A 83 -6.05 16.12 -14.60
C ARG A 83 -7.31 16.29 -15.47
N GLN A 84 -8.13 15.26 -15.61
CA GLN A 84 -9.37 15.30 -16.36
C GLN A 84 -10.51 15.96 -15.56
N MET A 85 -10.56 15.75 -14.24
CA MET A 85 -11.49 16.43 -13.33
C MET A 85 -11.23 17.94 -13.28
N LYS A 86 -9.96 18.37 -13.19
CA LYS A 86 -9.57 19.80 -13.14
C LYS A 86 -9.77 20.57 -14.45
N ARG A 87 -10.07 19.88 -15.56
CA ARG A 87 -10.32 20.48 -16.88
C ARG A 87 -11.81 20.71 -17.17
N SER A 88 -12.69 20.27 -16.27
CA SER A 88 -14.15 20.32 -16.42
C SER A 88 -14.82 21.38 -15.52
N VAL A 89 -14.03 22.26 -14.90
CA VAL A 89 -14.43 23.50 -14.21
C VAL A 89 -13.78 24.68 -14.91
#